data_AF-A0A2S8PLB0-F1
#
_entry.id   AF-A0A2S8PLB0-F1
#
_cell.length_a   1.000
_cell.length_b   1.000
_cell.length_c   1.000
_cell.angle_alpha   90.00
_cell.angle_beta   90.00
_cell.angle_gamma   90.00
#
_symmetry.space_group_name_H-M   'P 1'
#
loop_
_entity.id
_entity.type
_entity.pdbx_description
1 polymer ?
#
loop_
_entity_poly.entity_id
_entity_poly.type
_entity_poly.pdbx_seq_one_letter_code
_entity_poly.pdbx_strand_id
1 'polypeptide(L)' 'MVQKGDGGMDAHIAVDIGASSGRLVLGRLKDSKLALEEIHRFDNGFRELDGSLYWDIEHLLEQIVAGLQA' A
#
# COMPACT_ATOMS: atom_id res chain seq x y z
N MET A 1 3.59 -5.77 37.57
CA MET A 1 4.17 -5.91 36.22
C MET A 1 3.07 -6.45 35.32
N VAL A 2 2.47 -5.60 34.49
CA VAL A 2 1.48 -6.07 33.51
C VAL A 2 2.27 -6.69 32.37
N GLN A 3 2.18 -8.00 32.21
CA GLN A 3 2.55 -8.63 30.95
C GLN A 3 1.59 -8.09 29.91
N LYS A 4 2.08 -7.19 29.05
CA LYS A 4 1.39 -6.82 27.81
C LYS A 4 1.38 -8.12 27.02
N GLY A 5 0.21 -8.76 26.88
CA GLY A 5 0.09 -9.95 26.05
C GLY A 5 0.71 -9.66 24.68
N ASP A 6 1.35 -10.65 24.07
CA ASP A 6 1.90 -10.56 22.71
C ASP A 6 0.77 -10.08 21.79
N GLY A 7 0.66 -8.77 21.62
CA GLY A 7 -0.32 -8.15 20.73
C GLY A 7 -0.03 -8.73 19.37
N GLY A 8 -0.94 -9.57 18.86
CA GLY A 8 -0.72 -10.33 17.64
C GLY A 8 -0.14 -9.39 16.59
N MET A 9 0.99 -9.78 15.98
CA MET A 9 1.86 -8.94 15.14
C MET A 9 1.08 -7.86 14.38
N ASP A 10 0.95 -6.66 14.98
CA ASP A 10 0.17 -5.58 14.37
C ASP A 10 0.88 -5.18 13.07
N ALA A 11 0.24 -5.56 11.97
CA ALA A 11 0.69 -5.35 10.62
C ALA A 11 -0.18 -4.26 10.00
N HIS A 12 0.46 -3.20 9.52
CA HIS A 12 -0.22 -2.09 8.83
C HIS A 12 0.30 -2.00 7.41
N ILE A 13 -0.57 -1.67 6.46
CA ILE A 13 -0.17 -1.44 5.07
C ILE A 13 -0.41 0.03 4.73
N ALA A 14 0.63 0.69 4.25
CA ALA A 14 0.53 2.01 3.63
C ALA A 14 0.36 1.84 2.12
N VAL A 15 -0.66 2.49 1.56
CA VAL A 15 -0.89 2.58 0.11
C VAL A 15 -0.46 3.98 -0.33
N ASP A 16 0.59 4.06 -1.13
CA ASP A 16 1.18 5.31 -1.65
C ASP A 16 0.88 5.41 -3.15
N ILE A 17 0.00 6.34 -3.53
CA ILE A 17 -0.46 6.54 -4.90
C ILE A 17 0.18 7.83 -5.43
N GLY A 18 1.29 7.68 -6.15
CA GLY A 18 1.95 8.76 -6.86
C GLY A 18 1.39 8.96 -8.27
N ALA A 19 1.83 10.02 -8.94
CA ALA A 19 1.29 10.35 -10.26
C ALA A 19 1.67 9.32 -11.35
N SER A 20 2.89 8.80 -11.30
CA SER A 20 3.41 7.85 -12.31
C SER A 20 3.56 6.42 -11.80
N SER A 21 3.41 6.21 -10.49
CA SER A 21 3.52 4.88 -9.90
C SER A 21 2.76 4.82 -8.58
N GLY A 22 2.45 3.62 -8.12
CA GLY A 22 2.02 3.37 -6.75
C GLY A 22 2.76 2.19 -6.13
N ARG A 23 2.66 2.10 -4.81
CA ARG A 23 3.23 0.99 -4.03
C ARG A 23 2.42 0.70 -2.77
N LEU A 24 2.53 -0.54 -2.30
CA LEU A 24 2.07 -0.96 -0.99
C LEU A 24 3.28 -1.31 -0.12
N VAL A 25 3.31 -0.77 1.09
CA VAL A 25 4.39 -0.97 2.06
C VAL A 25 3.81 -1.54 3.36
N LEU A 26 4.25 -2.74 3.73
CA LEU A 26 3.90 -3.43 4.96
C LEU A 26 4.83 -2.98 6.09
N GLY A 27 4.23 -2.43 7.15
CA GLY A 27 4.88 -2.03 8.38
C GLY A 27 4.54 -2.96 9.53
N ARG A 28 5.58 -3.41 10.25
CA ARG A 28 5.44 -4.21 11.48
C ARG A 28 6.29 -3.58 12.58
N LEU A 29 5.73 -3.47 13.79
CA LEU A 29 6.50 -3.05 14.96
C LEU A 29 7.04 -4.30 15.67
N LYS A 30 8.35 -4.48 15.67
CA LYS A 30 9.03 -5.59 16.35
C LYS A 30 10.12 -5.05 17.24
N ASP A 31 10.12 -5.45 18.52
CA ASP A 31 11.13 -5.02 19.50
C ASP A 31 11.31 -3.49 19.55
N SER A 32 10.18 -2.76 19.49
CA SER A 32 10.14 -1.29 19.41
C SER A 32 10.83 -0.67 18.18
N LYS A 33 11.09 -1.47 17.15
CA LYS A 33 11.63 -1.03 15.86
C LYS A 33 10.61 -1.23 14.76
N LEU A 34 10.49 -0.24 13.88
CA LEU A 34 9.66 -0.32 12.69
C LEU A 34 10.42 -1.09 11.59
N ALA A 35 9.87 -2.22 11.17
CA ALA A 35 10.30 -2.94 9.97
C ALA A 35 9.34 -2.59 8.82
N LEU A 36 9.89 -2.25 7.66
CA LEU A 36 9.14 -1.90 6.45
C LEU A 36 9.52 -2.84 5.31
N GLU A 37 8.53 -3.23 4.52
CA GLU A 37 8.69 -4.10 3.37
C GLU A 37 7.79 -3.60 2.24
N GLU A 38 8.36 -3.30 1.08
CA GLU A 38 7.58 -3.00 -0.12
C GLU A 38 7.07 -4.33 -0.69
N ILE A 39 5.74 -4.54 -0.65
CA ILE A 39 5.11 -5.81 -1.02
C ILE A 39 4.50 -5.77 -2.42
N HIS A 40 4.22 -4.58 -2.95
CA HIS A 40 3.71 -4.41 -4.30
C HIS A 40 4.10 -3.06 -4.86
N ARG A 41 4.39 -3.03 -6.16
CA ARG A 41 4.68 -1.83 -6.94
C ARG A 41 4.02 -1.94 -8.29
N PHE A 42 3.42 -0.85 -8.75
CA PHE A 42 2.72 -0.79 -10.02
C PHE A 42 2.93 0.56 -10.70
N ASP A 43 2.84 0.56 -12.03
CA ASP A 43 2.80 1.79 -12.81
C ASP A 43 1.43 2.46 -12.67
N ASN A 44 1.44 3.79 -12.59
CA ASN A 44 0.24 4.60 -12.56
C ASN A 44 0.34 5.68 -13.66
N GLY A 45 -0.79 6.24 -14.04
CA GLY A 45 -0.82 7.30 -15.03
C GLY A 45 -2.22 7.81 -15.27
N PHE A 46 -2.29 8.87 -16.06
CA PHE A 46 -3.54 9.45 -16.48
C PHE A 46 -4.04 8.75 -17.73
N ARG A 47 -5.36 8.56 -17.82
CA ARG A 47 -6.06 8.31 -19.08
C ARG A 47 -6.56 9.63 -19.62
N GLU A 48 -6.38 9.85 -20.92
CA GLU A 48 -6.96 11.01 -21.61
C GLU A 48 -8.36 10.65 -22.13
N LEU A 49 -9.35 11.48 -21.80
CA LEU A 49 -10.72 11.37 -22.28
C LEU A 49 -11.23 12.77 -22.63
N ASP A 50 -11.69 12.96 -23.87
CA ASP A 50 -12.21 14.23 -24.38
C ASP A 50 -11.28 15.44 -24.09
N GLY A 51 -9.97 15.25 -24.24
CA GLY A 51 -8.94 16.27 -24.02
C GLY A 51 -8.65 16.60 -22.55
N SER A 52 -9.21 15.83 -21.62
CA SER A 52 -8.97 15.97 -20.18
C SER A 52 -8.29 14.73 -19.62
N LEU A 53 -7.47 14.92 -18.58
CA LEU A 53 -6.73 13.84 -17.92
C LEU A 53 -7.46 13.36 -16.67
N TYR A 54 -7.65 12.04 -16.58
CA TYR A 54 -8.35 11.37 -15.49
C TYR A 54 -7.49 10.28 -14.87
N TRP A 55 -7.67 10.06 -13.57
CA TRP A 55 -7.19 8.85 -12.92
C TRP A 55 -8.05 7.66 -13.31
N ASP A 56 -7.39 6.55 -13.55
CA ASP A 56 -8.01 5.27 -13.80
C ASP A 56 -8.32 4.56 -12.47
N ILE A 57 -9.51 4.82 -11.93
CA ILE A 57 -9.90 4.33 -10.59
C ILE A 57 -10.02 2.80 -10.55
N GLU A 58 -10.45 2.17 -11.64
CA GLU A 58 -10.56 0.71 -11.72
C GLU A 58 -9.17 0.06 -11.63
N HIS A 59 -8.20 0.52 -12.42
CA HIS A 59 -6.81 0.05 -12.32
C HIS A 59 -6.22 0.28 -10.94
N LEU A 60 -6.42 1.46 -10.35
CA LEU A 60 -5.93 1.73 -8.99
C LEU A 60 -6.49 0.75 -7.96
N LEU A 61 -7.79 0.47 -8.00
CA LEU A 61 -8.43 -0.49 -7.10
C LEU A 61 -7.91 -1.92 -7.32
N GLU A 62 -7.79 -2.35 -8.58
CA GLU A 62 -7.23 -3.65 -8.94
C GLU A 62 -5.80 -3.83 -8.40
N GLN A 63 -4.94 -2.81 -8.55
CA GLN A 63 -3.57 -2.87 -8.05
C GLN A 63 -3.50 -2.88 -6.52
N ILE A 64 -4.39 -2.15 -5.84
CA ILE A 64 -4.46 -2.18 -4.37
C ILE A 64 -4.88 -3.58 -3.90
N VAL A 65 -5.93 -4.15 -4.48
CA VAL A 65 -6.39 -5.50 -4.11
C VAL A 65 -5.33 -6.55 -4.42
N ALA A 66 -4.68 -6.49 -5.57
CA ALA A 66 -3.60 -7.40 -5.95
C ALA A 66 -2.45 -7.35 -4.93
N GLY A 67 -2.02 -6.15 -4.52
CA GLY A 67 -0.96 -6.02 -3.52
C GLY A 67 -1.36 -6.43 -2.10
N LEU A 68 -2.66 -6.41 -1.75
CA LEU A 68 -3.16 -6.94 -0.48
C LEU A 68 -3.26 -8.48 -0.48
N GLN A 69 -3.26 -9.12 -1.64
CA GLN A 69 -3.34 -10.58 -1.81
C GLN A 69 -1.96 -11.26 -1.98
N ALA A 70 -0.90 -10.47 -2.09
CA ALA A 70 0.48 -10.94 -2.30
C ALA A 70 1.07 -11.66 -1.07
#